data_AF-A0A7K3G062-F1
#
_entry.id   AF-A0A7K3G062-F1
#
_cell.length_a   1.000
_cell.length_b   1.000
_cell.length_c   1.000
_cell.angle_alpha   90.00
_cell.angle_beta   90.00
_cell.angle_gamma   90.00
#
_symmetry.space_group_name_H-M   'P 1'
#
loop_
_entity.id
_entity.type
_entity.pdbx_description
1 polymer ?
#
loop_
_entity_poly.entity_id
_entity_poly.type
_entity_poly.pdbx_seq_one_letter_code
_entity_poly.pdbx_strand_id
1 'polypeptide(L)'
;MVILALVLPTWAGITYVGLVRARQGGGLPKPLRTPAPARKAAYLAVLAYLAGGALHVYGLSYMPFLFPEDACWFKAGVKVYPDHSSALPVSLVCGGTEIVPWWVNPGLLVLAVIAVGATVASVVLAVRRRRAG
;
A
#
# COMPACT_ATOMS: atom_id res chain seq x y z
N MET A 1 -0.78 -5.79 -20.72
CA MET A 1 -0.82 -4.57 -21.58
C MET A 1 -1.77 -3.48 -21.07
N VAL A 2 -2.73 -3.78 -20.19
CA VAL A 2 -3.68 -2.79 -19.62
C VAL A 2 -3.01 -1.79 -18.65
N ILE A 3 -1.93 -2.19 -17.97
CA ILE A 3 -1.23 -1.35 -16.97
C ILE A 3 -0.52 -0.15 -17.64
N LEU A 4 0.16 -0.36 -18.78
CA LEU A 4 0.81 0.74 -19.52
C LEU A 4 -0.22 1.74 -20.07
N ALA A 5 -1.38 1.26 -20.51
CA ALA A 5 -2.43 2.09 -21.07
C ALA A 5 -3.09 3.02 -20.04
N LEU A 6 -2.97 2.74 -18.74
CA LEU A 6 -3.51 3.59 -17.67
C LEU A 6 -2.44 4.50 -17.05
N VAL A 7 -1.19 4.02 -16.96
CA VAL A 7 -0.07 4.79 -16.38
C VAL A 7 0.32 5.97 -17.27
N LEU A 8 0.32 5.79 -18.60
CA LEU A 8 0.69 6.86 -19.53
C LEU A 8 -0.28 8.06 -19.54
N PRO A 9 -1.61 7.89 -19.65
CA PRO A 9 -2.54 9.03 -19.63
C PRO A 9 -2.64 9.68 -18.24
N THR A 10 -2.48 8.93 -17.15
CA THR A 10 -2.44 9.52 -15.80
C THR A 10 -1.20 10.39 -15.59
N TRP A 11 -0.05 9.94 -16.08
CA TRP A 11 1.19 10.73 -16.01
C TRP A 11 1.16 11.97 -16.93
N ALA A 12 0.60 11.83 -18.13
CA ALA A 12 0.40 12.95 -19.06
C ALA A 12 -0.60 14.00 -18.51
N GLY A 13 -1.65 13.55 -17.81
CA GLY A 13 -2.59 14.46 -17.13
C GLY A 13 -1.93 15.26 -16.01
N ILE A 14 -1.08 14.63 -15.20
CA ILE A 14 -0.37 15.29 -14.09
C ILE A 14 0.59 16.37 -14.62
N THR A 15 1.35 16.07 -15.67
CA THR A 15 2.30 17.02 -16.25
C THR A 15 1.59 18.16 -16.98
N TYR A 16 0.49 17.88 -17.68
CA TYR A 16 -0.32 18.91 -18.36
C TYR A 16 -0.99 19.88 -17.38
N VAL A 17 -1.60 19.37 -16.30
CA VAL A 17 -2.20 20.23 -15.26
C VAL A 17 -1.14 21.07 -14.54
N GLY A 18 0.06 20.50 -14.31
CA GLY A 18 1.21 21.23 -13.80
C GLY A 18 1.65 22.37 -14.73
N LEU A 19 1.69 22.11 -16.04
CA LEU A 19 2.09 23.08 -17.05
C LEU A 19 1.05 24.21 -17.23
N VAL A 20 -0.25 23.87 -17.22
CA VAL A 20 -1.35 24.85 -17.32
C VAL A 20 -1.40 25.75 -16.10
N ARG A 21 -1.22 25.19 -14.88
CA ARG A 21 -1.12 25.98 -13.65
C ARG A 21 0.11 26.88 -13.62
N ALA A 22 1.23 26.43 -14.19
CA ALA A 22 2.42 27.26 -14.32
C ALA A 22 2.24 28.43 -15.30
N ARG A 23 1.35 28.29 -16.30
CA ARG A 23 1.05 29.34 -17.28
C ARG A 23 -0.05 30.33 -16.85
N GLN A 24 -0.91 29.97 -15.88
CA GLN A 24 -2.02 30.80 -15.39
C GLN A 24 -1.63 31.79 -14.26
N GLY A 25 -0.42 32.34 -14.30
CA GLY A 25 0.05 33.35 -13.34
C GLY A 25 -0.72 34.67 -13.42
N GLY A 26 -1.89 34.76 -12.78
CA GLY A 26 -2.73 35.97 -12.89
C GLY A 26 -3.69 36.30 -11.74
N GLY A 27 -3.66 35.59 -10.61
CA GLY A 27 -4.45 36.01 -9.45
C GLY A 27 -4.12 35.16 -8.24
N LEU A 28 -3.40 35.73 -7.27
CA LEU A 28 -3.02 35.02 -6.04
C LEU A 28 -4.28 34.52 -5.30
N PRO A 29 -4.51 33.20 -5.21
CA PRO A 29 -5.37 32.68 -4.17
C PRO A 29 -4.61 32.86 -2.86
N LYS A 30 -5.26 33.48 -1.87
CA LYS A 30 -4.83 33.54 -0.46
C LYS A 30 -4.16 32.20 -0.09
N PRO A 31 -2.92 32.17 0.44
CA PRO A 31 -2.24 30.90 0.66
C PRO A 31 -3.02 30.11 1.71
N LEU A 32 -3.81 29.13 1.25
CA LEU A 32 -4.25 28.03 2.09
C LEU A 32 -2.97 27.49 2.72
N ARG A 33 -2.92 27.52 4.05
CA ARG A 33 -1.79 27.09 4.88
C ARG A 33 -1.48 25.64 4.52
N THR A 34 -0.64 25.43 3.51
CA THR A 34 -0.35 24.09 3.01
C THR A 34 0.33 23.35 4.15
N PRO A 35 -0.15 22.14 4.51
CA PRO A 35 0.48 21.38 5.56
C PRO A 35 1.95 21.19 5.17
N ALA A 36 2.84 21.48 6.12
CA ALA A 36 4.28 21.34 5.93
C ALA A 36 4.58 19.96 5.32
N PRO A 37 5.54 19.85 4.39
CA PRO A 37 5.76 18.62 3.62
C PRO A 37 6.02 17.40 4.53
N ALA A 38 6.63 17.61 5.71
CA ALA A 38 6.78 16.59 6.75
C ALA A 38 5.44 16.02 7.25
N ARG A 39 4.41 16.87 7.41
CA ARG A 39 3.07 16.45 7.85
C ARG A 39 2.36 15.61 6.79
N LYS A 40 2.52 15.97 5.50
CA LYS A 40 1.98 15.16 4.39
C LYS A 40 2.63 13.77 4.35
N ALA A 41 3.96 13.71 4.47
CA ALA A 41 4.69 12.46 4.54
C ALA A 41 4.27 11.61 5.75
N ALA A 42 4.09 12.23 6.92
CA ALA A 42 3.57 11.53 8.10
C ALA A 42 2.16 10.96 7.87
N TYR A 43 1.25 11.71 7.25
CA TYR A 43 -0.09 11.19 6.91
C TYR A 43 -0.01 10.00 5.95
N LEU A 44 0.85 10.06 4.93
CA LEU A 44 1.05 8.92 4.01
C LEU A 44 1.60 7.70 4.73
N ALA A 45 2.55 7.88 5.64
CA ALA A 45 3.07 6.77 6.46
C ALA A 45 1.96 6.12 7.28
N VAL A 46 1.15 6.92 7.98
CA VAL A 46 0.04 6.43 8.79
C VAL A 46 -0.98 5.67 7.93
N LEU A 47 -1.38 6.22 6.78
CA LEU A 47 -2.30 5.55 5.87
C LEU A 47 -1.72 4.24 5.33
N ALA A 48 -0.42 4.21 5.00
CA ALA A 48 0.24 2.99 4.52
C ALA A 48 0.33 1.92 5.62
N TYR A 49 0.59 2.30 6.87
CA TYR A 49 0.56 1.36 8.00
C TYR A 49 -0.84 0.81 8.25
N LEU A 50 -1.87 1.66 8.23
CA LEU A 50 -3.25 1.23 8.42
C LEU A 50 -3.72 0.30 7.29
N ALA A 51 -3.47 0.69 6.03
CA ALA A 51 -3.81 -0.13 4.87
C ALA A 51 -3.02 -1.44 4.85
N GLY A 52 -1.72 -1.40 5.18
CA GLY A 52 -0.86 -2.57 5.25
C GLY A 52 -1.30 -3.53 6.36
N GLY A 53 -1.64 -2.99 7.53
CA GLY A 53 -2.18 -3.78 8.64
C GLY A 53 -3.53 -4.40 8.30
N ALA A 54 -4.45 -3.64 7.71
CA ALA A 54 -5.74 -4.16 7.27
C ALA A 54 -5.59 -5.26 6.21
N LEU A 55 -4.70 -5.07 5.23
CA LEU A 55 -4.38 -6.06 4.22
C LEU A 55 -3.74 -7.31 4.84
N HIS A 56 -2.88 -7.15 5.84
CA HIS A 56 -2.24 -8.26 6.51
C HIS A 56 -3.28 -9.08 7.28
N VAL A 57 -4.16 -8.43 8.05
CA VAL A 57 -5.27 -9.09 8.74
C VAL A 57 -6.20 -9.80 7.76
N TYR A 58 -6.49 -9.20 6.61
CA TYR A 58 -7.22 -9.86 5.55
C TYR A 58 -6.50 -11.13 5.06
N GLY A 59 -5.19 -11.07 4.84
CA GLY A 59 -4.37 -12.23 4.50
C GLY A 59 -4.41 -13.31 5.58
N LEU A 60 -4.32 -12.93 6.86
CA LEU A 60 -4.39 -13.84 8.00
C LEU A 60 -5.75 -14.56 8.11
N SER A 61 -6.83 -14.00 7.54
CA SER A 61 -8.14 -14.68 7.47
C SER A 61 -8.14 -15.94 6.58
N TYR A 62 -7.03 -16.21 5.90
CA TYR A 62 -6.77 -17.43 5.14
C TYR A 62 -5.87 -18.42 5.87
N MET A 63 -5.31 -18.09 7.05
CA MET A 63 -4.48 -19.04 7.79
C MET A 63 -5.31 -20.16 8.44
N PRO A 64 -4.72 -21.35 8.62
CA PRO A 64 -5.42 -22.46 9.25
C PRO A 64 -5.71 -22.18 10.73
N PHE A 65 -6.84 -22.69 11.22
CA PHE A 65 -7.28 -22.60 12.62
C PHE A 65 -6.86 -23.87 13.40
N LEU A 66 -7.54 -24.16 14.52
CA LEU A 66 -7.32 -25.35 15.35
C LEU A 66 -7.36 -26.67 14.54
N PHE A 67 -8.13 -26.68 13.46
CA PHE A 67 -8.25 -27.79 12.50
C PHE A 67 -7.85 -27.29 11.10
N PRO A 68 -6.60 -27.49 10.68
CA PRO A 68 -6.07 -26.96 9.42
C PRO A 68 -6.79 -27.51 8.18
N GLU A 69 -7.31 -28.74 8.25
CA GLU A 69 -8.16 -29.34 7.21
C GLU A 69 -9.46 -28.57 6.94
N ASP A 70 -9.99 -27.88 7.95
CA ASP A 70 -11.20 -27.08 7.80
C ASP A 70 -10.92 -25.81 7.00
N ALA A 71 -9.71 -25.25 7.06
CA ALA A 71 -9.35 -24.08 6.26
C ALA A 71 -9.36 -24.41 4.76
N CYS A 72 -8.81 -25.58 4.38
CA CYS A 72 -8.92 -26.07 3.01
C CYS A 72 -10.36 -26.44 2.62
N TRP A 73 -11.15 -26.99 3.55
CA TRP A 73 -12.55 -27.27 3.30
C TRP A 73 -13.36 -26.00 3.02
N PHE A 74 -13.24 -24.97 3.87
CA PHE A 74 -14.03 -23.74 3.75
C PHE A 74 -13.60 -22.85 2.59
N LYS A 75 -12.31 -22.86 2.23
CA LYS A 75 -11.79 -21.96 1.18
C LYS A 75 -11.63 -22.63 -0.18
N ALA A 76 -11.37 -23.95 -0.21
CA ALA A 76 -11.08 -24.70 -1.42
C ALA A 76 -12.04 -25.88 -1.65
N GLY A 77 -12.97 -26.17 -0.74
CA GLY A 77 -13.95 -27.25 -0.89
C GLY A 77 -13.36 -28.66 -0.76
N VAL A 78 -12.14 -28.78 -0.25
CA VAL A 78 -11.41 -30.05 -0.13
C VAL A 78 -10.99 -30.30 1.30
N LYS A 79 -11.37 -31.47 1.84
CA LYS A 79 -11.02 -31.86 3.21
C LYS A 79 -9.65 -32.54 3.23
N VAL A 80 -8.61 -31.74 3.07
CA VAL A 80 -7.21 -32.16 3.07
C VAL A 80 -6.41 -31.26 4.01
N TYR A 81 -5.36 -31.82 4.60
CA TYR A 81 -4.38 -31.01 5.32
C TYR A 81 -3.68 -30.07 4.33
N PRO A 82 -3.42 -28.80 4.67
CA PRO A 82 -2.71 -27.88 3.79
C PRO A 82 -1.29 -28.37 3.51
N ASP A 83 -0.88 -28.33 2.24
CA ASP A 83 0.48 -28.72 1.84
C ASP A 83 1.52 -27.75 2.40
N HIS A 84 1.13 -26.49 2.54
CA HIS A 84 1.96 -25.44 3.14
C HIS A 84 1.10 -24.32 3.71
N SER A 85 1.54 -23.72 4.81
CA SER A 85 0.95 -22.50 5.37
C SER A 85 2.03 -21.65 6.04
N SER A 86 2.01 -20.34 5.83
CA SER A 86 2.91 -19.40 6.50
C SER A 86 2.24 -18.07 6.83
N ALA A 87 2.64 -17.49 7.95
CA ALA A 87 2.19 -16.17 8.39
C ALA A 87 2.90 -15.04 7.64
N LEU A 88 4.17 -15.24 7.27
CA LEU A 88 4.97 -14.29 6.50
C LEU A 88 5.98 -15.04 5.60
N PRO A 89 5.94 -14.81 4.27
CA PRO A 89 4.84 -14.20 3.51
C PRO A 89 3.53 -14.95 3.75
N VAL A 90 2.39 -14.26 3.61
CA VAL A 90 1.07 -14.90 3.84
C VAL A 90 0.85 -15.94 2.75
N SER A 91 0.75 -17.21 3.12
CA SER A 91 0.46 -18.29 2.17
C SER A 91 -0.37 -19.40 2.79
N LEU A 92 -1.23 -19.99 1.98
CA LEU A 92 -1.96 -21.22 2.27
C LEU A 92 -2.14 -22.00 0.97
N VAL A 93 -1.54 -23.18 0.91
CA VAL A 93 -1.65 -24.11 -0.22
C VAL A 93 -2.50 -25.30 0.18
N CYS A 94 -3.55 -25.55 -0.59
CA CYS A 94 -4.45 -26.69 -0.42
C CYS A 94 -4.48 -27.50 -1.71
N GLY A 95 -4.00 -28.75 -1.69
CA GLY A 95 -3.98 -29.61 -2.86
C GLY A 95 -3.19 -29.02 -4.04
N GLY A 96 -2.04 -28.42 -3.75
CA GLY A 96 -1.17 -27.76 -4.72
C GLY A 96 -1.68 -26.40 -5.23
N THR A 97 -2.80 -25.88 -4.71
CA THR A 97 -3.37 -24.59 -5.11
C THR A 97 -3.21 -23.55 -4.02
N GLU A 98 -2.62 -22.40 -4.34
CA GLU A 98 -2.54 -21.25 -3.44
C GLU A 98 -3.92 -20.60 -3.31
N ILE A 99 -4.43 -20.54 -2.08
CA ILE A 99 -5.75 -20.01 -1.76
C ILE A 99 -5.68 -18.51 -1.43
N VAL A 100 -4.53 -18.04 -0.93
CA VAL A 100 -4.34 -16.62 -0.67
C VAL A 100 -4.31 -15.86 -1.99
N PRO A 101 -5.07 -14.76 -2.14
CA PRO A 101 -5.08 -14.02 -3.39
C PRO A 101 -3.68 -13.50 -3.74
N TRP A 102 -3.27 -13.71 -5.00
CA TRP A 102 -1.91 -13.44 -5.49
C TRP A 102 -1.43 -11.99 -5.26
N TRP A 103 -2.36 -11.04 -5.10
CA TRP A 103 -2.07 -9.61 -4.92
C TRP A 103 -1.78 -9.23 -3.46
N VAL A 104 -2.05 -10.10 -2.47
CA VAL A 104 -1.86 -9.80 -1.04
C VAL A 104 -0.39 -9.55 -0.72
N ASN A 105 0.49 -10.49 -1.06
CA ASN A 105 1.93 -10.37 -0.75
C ASN A 105 2.61 -9.20 -1.50
N PRO A 106 2.41 -9.01 -2.81
CA PRO A 106 2.91 -7.82 -3.50
C PRO A 106 2.33 -6.52 -2.93
N GLY A 107 1.05 -6.51 -2.57
CA GLY A 107 0.39 -5.35 -1.96
C GLY A 107 1.01 -4.97 -0.61
N LEU A 108 1.26 -5.97 0.26
CA LEU A 108 1.95 -5.78 1.53
C LEU A 108 3.36 -5.23 1.33
N LEU A 109 4.11 -5.75 0.35
CA LEU A 109 5.44 -5.24 0.03
C LEU A 109 5.41 -3.77 -0.39
N VAL A 110 4.49 -3.40 -1.30
CA VAL A 110 4.34 -2.01 -1.75
C VAL A 110 3.98 -1.09 -0.59
N LEU A 111 3.02 -1.48 0.25
CA LEU A 111 2.60 -0.69 1.41
C LEU A 111 3.73 -0.55 2.43
N ALA A 112 4.53 -1.60 2.65
CA ALA A 112 5.71 -1.54 3.51
C ALA A 112 6.75 -0.55 2.98
N VAL A 113 7.04 -0.57 1.67
CA VAL A 113 7.96 0.37 1.03
C VAL A 113 7.46 1.82 1.17
N ILE A 114 6.17 2.05 0.93
CA ILE A 114 5.56 3.39 1.09
C ILE A 114 5.64 3.85 2.55
N ALA A 115 5.29 2.97 3.50
CA ALA A 115 5.32 3.30 4.92
C ALA A 115 6.73 3.69 5.37
N VAL A 116 7.74 2.88 5.03
CA VAL A 116 9.15 3.17 5.35
C VAL A 116 9.60 4.45 4.68
N GLY A 117 9.39 4.60 3.37
CA GLY A 117 9.82 5.78 2.61
C GLY A 117 9.18 7.07 3.12
N ALA A 118 7.87 7.06 3.37
CA ALA A 118 7.14 8.21 3.88
C ALA A 118 7.56 8.55 5.32
N THR A 119 7.85 7.55 6.16
CA THR A 119 8.34 7.76 7.52
C THR A 119 9.71 8.45 7.50
N VAL A 120 10.66 7.91 6.72
CA VAL A 120 12.00 8.51 6.56
C VAL A 120 11.89 9.93 6.01
N ALA A 121 11.09 10.16 4.96
CA ALA A 121 10.88 11.49 4.40
C ALA A 121 10.29 12.45 5.44
N SER A 122 9.32 12.02 6.25
CA SER A 122 8.72 12.85 7.29
C SER A 122 9.74 13.30 8.34
N VAL A 123 10.62 12.38 8.78
CA VAL A 123 11.67 12.66 9.77
C VAL A 123 12.72 13.61 9.19
N VAL A 124 13.23 13.33 7.99
CA VAL A 124 14.24 14.15 7.32
C VAL A 124 13.72 15.57 7.12
N LEU A 125 12.48 15.74 6.65
CA LEU A 125 11.88 17.05 6.44
C LEU A 125 11.62 17.79 7.75
N ALA A 126 11.22 17.09 8.81
CA ALA A 126 11.02 17.67 10.13
C ALA A 126 12.34 18.18 10.73
N VAL A 127 13.41 17.39 10.64
CA VAL A 127 14.75 17.76 11.15
C VAL A 127 15.32 18.94 10.36
N ARG A 128 15.24 18.93 9.03
CA ARG A 128 15.71 20.05 8.20
C ARG A 128 15.02 21.37 8.54
N ARG A 129 13.70 21.33 8.76
CA ARG A 129 12.95 22.53 9.15
C ARG A 129 13.38 23.10 10.50
N ARG A 130 13.73 22.23 11.47
CA ARG A 130 14.21 22.66 12.79
C ARG A 130 15.62 23.26 12.77
N ARG A 131 16.44 22.93 11.75
CA ARG A 131 17.79 23.49 11.60
C ARG A 131 17.84 24.80 10.82
N ALA A 132 16.77 25.10 10.06
CA ALA A 132 16.69 26.26 9.18
C ALA A 132 15.89 27.44 9.78
N GLY A 133 15.36 27.28 11.00
CA GLY A 133 14.72 28.33 11.78
C GLY A 133 15.38 28.42 13.13
#